data_AF-A0A967UAK2-F1
#
_entry.id   AF-A0A967UAK2-F1
#
_cell.length_a   1.000
_cell.length_b   1.000
_cell.length_c   1.000
_cell.angle_alpha   90.00
_cell.angle_beta   90.00
_cell.angle_gamma   90.00
#
_symmetry.space_group_name_H-M   'P 1'
#
loop_
_entity.id
_entity.type
_entity.pdbx_description
1 polymer ?
#
loop_
_entity_poly.entity_id
_entity_poly.type
_entity_poly.pdbx_seq_one_letter_code
_entity_poly.pdbx_strand_id
1 'polypeptide(L)'
;MTPPRTEISAVVLGARDARALARFYSRLLDWPIVVDEGDWVMVRNPDGGTGLSFQAEPDHVAPEWPAGPGDQQMMLHLDIGTGDLDAAVTAA
;
A
#
# COMPACT_ATOMS: atom_id res chain seq x y z
N MET A 1 -1.73 15.81 32.97
CA MET A 1 -2.28 14.92 31.92
C MET A 1 -1.31 14.93 30.77
N THR A 2 -0.81 13.77 30.34
CA THR A 2 0.01 13.68 29.13
C THR A 2 -0.88 13.92 27.92
N PRO A 3 -0.54 14.83 27.00
CA PRO A 3 -1.33 15.05 25.79
C PRO A 3 -1.37 13.78 24.93
N PRO A 4 -2.47 13.53 24.18
CA PRO A 4 -2.55 12.37 23.30
C PRO A 4 -1.50 12.47 22.20
N ARG A 5 -0.93 11.31 21.84
CA ARG A 5 0.04 11.19 20.76
C ARG A 5 -0.71 11.04 19.44
N THR A 6 -0.40 11.89 18.46
CA THR A 6 -0.93 11.82 17.09
C THR A 6 0.20 11.41 16.16
N GLU A 7 -0.03 10.39 15.33
CA GLU A 7 0.94 9.90 14.34
C GLU A 7 0.23 9.41 13.08
N ILE A 8 0.95 9.34 11.97
CA ILE A 8 0.46 8.70 10.74
C ILE A 8 0.56 7.19 10.93
N SER A 9 -0.59 6.52 11.01
CA SER A 9 -0.65 5.08 11.23
C SER A 9 -0.37 4.28 9.97
N ALA A 10 -0.94 4.70 8.82
CA ALA A 10 -0.76 4.02 7.55
C ALA A 10 -1.10 4.93 6.37
N VAL A 11 -0.54 4.60 5.20
CA VAL A 11 -1.08 5.02 3.90
C VAL A 11 -2.15 4.02 3.48
N VAL A 12 -3.26 4.49 2.91
CA VAL A 12 -4.37 3.65 2.45
C VAL A 12 -4.41 3.65 0.92
N LEU A 13 -4.38 2.47 0.30
CA LEU A 13 -4.48 2.29 -1.14
C LEU A 13 -5.84 1.68 -1.50
N GLY A 14 -6.65 2.40 -2.29
CA GLY A 14 -7.86 1.87 -2.90
C GLY A 14 -7.52 0.94 -4.06
N ALA A 15 -8.19 -0.20 -4.17
CA ALA A 15 -8.02 -1.13 -5.28
C ALA A 15 -9.28 -1.96 -5.50
N ARG A 16 -9.50 -2.43 -6.74
CA ARG A 16 -10.61 -3.34 -7.04
C ARG A 16 -10.51 -4.66 -6.26
N ASP A 17 -9.30 -5.17 -6.06
CA ASP A 17 -9.00 -6.31 -5.19
C ASP A 17 -7.93 -5.91 -4.15
N ALA A 18 -8.40 -5.45 -2.99
CA ALA A 18 -7.54 -5.07 -1.88
C ALA A 18 -6.68 -6.23 -1.36
N ARG A 19 -7.18 -7.46 -1.39
CA ARG A 19 -6.43 -8.63 -0.91
C ARG A 19 -5.30 -8.99 -1.85
N ALA A 20 -5.53 -8.92 -3.17
CA ALA A 20 -4.47 -9.12 -4.15
C ALA A 20 -3.37 -8.08 -3.99
N LEU A 21 -3.74 -6.79 -3.87
CA LEU A 21 -2.76 -5.72 -3.69
C LEU A 21 -2.00 -5.85 -2.35
N ALA A 22 -2.70 -6.16 -1.26
CA ALA A 22 -2.08 -6.39 0.04
C ALA A 22 -1.09 -7.56 0.02
N ARG A 23 -1.45 -8.68 -0.62
CA ARG A 23 -0.53 -9.83 -0.77
C ARG A 23 0.71 -9.48 -1.58
N PHE A 24 0.59 -8.62 -2.60
CA PHE A 24 1.75 -8.14 -3.36
C PHE A 24 2.71 -7.38 -2.44
N TYR A 25 2.23 -6.35 -1.73
CA TYR A 25 3.09 -5.55 -0.85
C TYR A 25 3.59 -6.33 0.37
N SER A 26 2.80 -7.26 0.90
CA SER A 26 3.23 -8.16 1.98
C SER A 26 4.46 -8.99 1.56
N ARG A 27 4.46 -9.55 0.35
CA ARG A 27 5.63 -10.28 -0.17
C ARG A 27 6.79 -9.37 -0.51
N LEU A 28 6.52 -8.25 -1.17
CA LEU A 28 7.56 -7.31 -1.61
C LEU A 28 8.35 -6.72 -0.43
N LEU A 29 7.65 -6.39 0.66
CA LEU A 29 8.24 -5.75 1.84
C LEU A 29 8.62 -6.74 2.95
N ASP A 30 8.27 -8.02 2.79
CA ASP A 30 8.31 -9.03 3.84
C ASP A 30 7.56 -8.61 5.12
N TRP A 31 6.41 -7.94 4.93
CA TRP A 31 5.57 -7.44 6.02
C TRP A 31 4.34 -8.33 6.20
N PRO A 32 3.98 -8.73 7.43
CA PRO A 32 2.80 -9.55 7.67
C PRO A 32 1.49 -8.80 7.40
N ILE A 33 0.51 -9.53 6.84
CA ILE A 33 -0.89 -9.13 6.90
C ILE A 33 -1.37 -9.35 8.34
N VAL A 34 -1.80 -8.28 9.00
CA VAL A 34 -2.26 -8.32 10.40
C VAL A 34 -3.77 -8.22 10.56
N VAL A 35 -4.47 -7.77 9.51
CA VAL A 35 -5.93 -7.76 9.40
C VAL A 35 -6.30 -8.11 7.96
N ASP A 36 -7.27 -9.02 7.81
CA ASP A 36 -7.92 -9.34 6.53
C ASP A 36 -9.39 -9.62 6.82
N GLU A 37 -10.23 -8.59 6.71
CA GLU A 37 -11.64 -8.66 7.10
C GLU A 37 -12.49 -7.80 6.15
N GLY A 38 -13.59 -8.36 5.63
CA GLY A 38 -14.52 -7.61 4.77
C GLY A 38 -13.84 -7.04 3.51
N ASP A 39 -13.90 -5.72 3.37
CA ASP A 39 -13.31 -4.91 2.30
C ASP A 39 -11.95 -4.29 2.68
N TRP A 40 -11.36 -4.66 3.82
CA TRP A 40 -10.18 -4.02 4.38
C TRP A 40 -9.05 -5.00 4.71
N VAL A 41 -7.82 -4.63 4.35
CA VAL A 41 -6.62 -5.41 4.64
C VAL A 41 -5.50 -4.51 5.18
N MET A 42 -4.75 -4.96 6.18
CA MET A 42 -3.64 -4.21 6.77
C MET A 42 -2.34 -4.99 6.70
N VAL A 43 -1.29 -4.36 6.18
CA VAL A 43 0.09 -4.85 6.16
C VAL A 43 0.95 -3.94 7.04
N ARG A 44 1.72 -4.49 7.98
CA ARG A 44 2.47 -3.69 8.96
C ARG A 44 3.95 -4.07 8.99
N ASN A 45 4.80 -3.05 9.09
CA ASN A 45 6.22 -3.24 9.34
C ASN A 45 6.39 -3.90 10.72
N PRO A 46 7.05 -5.07 10.82
CA PRO A 46 7.31 -5.71 12.12
C PRO A 46 8.20 -4.85 13.03
N ASP A 47 9.03 -3.96 12.45
CA ASP A 47 9.89 -3.02 13.20
C ASP A 47 9.14 -1.74 13.65
N GLY A 48 7.85 -1.63 13.31
CA GLY A 48 6.99 -0.51 13.66
C GLY A 48 7.04 0.66 12.67
N GLY A 49 6.40 1.77 13.06
CA GLY A 49 6.19 2.93 12.19
C GLY A 49 4.94 2.85 11.32
N THR A 50 4.91 3.63 10.24
CA THR A 50 3.76 3.74 9.34
C THR A 50 3.61 2.49 8.48
N GLY A 51 2.40 1.92 8.44
CA GLY A 51 2.07 0.74 7.63
C GLY A 51 1.40 1.06 6.29
N LEU A 52 0.93 -0.01 5.62
CA LEU A 52 0.06 0.09 4.44
C LEU A 52 -1.29 -0.55 4.75
N SER A 53 -2.38 0.10 4.36
CA SER A 53 -3.72 -0.48 4.41
C SER A 53 -4.34 -0.44 3.01
N PHE A 54 -5.29 -1.34 2.76
CA PHE A 54 -5.86 -1.55 1.44
C PHE A 54 -7.38 -1.63 1.58
N GLN A 55 -8.08 -0.87 0.75
CA GLN A 55 -9.54 -0.83 0.72
C GLN A 55 -10.06 -1.34 -0.62
N ALA A 56 -11.02 -2.26 -0.57
CA ALA A 56 -11.66 -2.78 -1.76
C ALA A 56 -12.67 -1.74 -2.28
N GLU A 57 -12.44 -1.28 -3.49
CA GLU A 57 -13.27 -0.30 -4.19
C GLU A 57 -13.72 -0.91 -5.53
N PRO A 58 -14.94 -1.48 -5.63
CA PRO A 58 -15.39 -2.19 -6.83
C PRO A 58 -15.33 -1.36 -8.11
N ASP A 59 -15.55 -0.05 -7.98
CA ASP A 59 -15.54 0.92 -9.07
C ASP A 59 -14.17 1.59 -9.28
N HIS A 60 -13.12 1.07 -8.63
CA HIS A 60 -11.77 1.60 -8.78
C HIS A 60 -11.34 1.57 -10.24
N VAL A 61 -10.84 2.73 -10.70
CA VAL A 61 -10.18 2.94 -11.98
C VAL A 61 -8.72 3.25 -11.69
N ALA A 62 -7.82 2.41 -12.19
CA ALA A 62 -6.38 2.59 -11.99
C ALA A 62 -5.92 3.91 -12.65
N PRO A 63 -5.01 4.67 -12.00
CA PRO A 63 -4.43 5.86 -12.62
C PRO A 63 -3.55 5.48 -13.82
N GLU A 64 -3.50 6.35 -14.82
CA GLU A 64 -2.62 6.20 -15.97
C GLU A 64 -1.37 7.07 -15.82
N TRP A 65 -0.25 6.60 -16.37
CA TRP A 65 1.00 7.36 -16.39
C TRP A 65 1.72 7.23 -17.75
N PRO A 66 2.04 8.36 -18.41
CA PRO A 66 1.64 9.73 -18.08
C PRO A 66 0.14 9.95 -18.33
N ALA A 67 -0.55 10.62 -17.40
CA ALA A 67 -1.98 10.92 -17.57
C ALA A 67 -2.22 12.00 -18.64
N GLY A 68 -3.17 11.74 -19.55
CA GLY A 68 -3.69 12.69 -20.52
C GLY A 68 -5.03 13.32 -20.11
N PRO A 69 -5.63 14.17 -20.98
CA PRO A 69 -6.93 14.76 -20.71
C PRO A 69 -8.04 13.72 -20.58
N GLY A 70 -8.63 13.62 -19.39
CA GLY A 70 -9.73 12.68 -19.09
C GLY A 70 -9.29 11.40 -18.40
N ASP A 71 -7.99 11.13 -18.33
CA ASP A 71 -7.45 9.96 -17.65
C ASP A 71 -7.41 10.18 -16.13
N GLN A 72 -7.46 9.09 -15.37
CA GLN A 72 -7.28 9.15 -13.93
C GLN A 72 -5.83 9.54 -13.61
N GLN A 73 -5.64 10.62 -12.86
CA GLN A 73 -4.32 11.11 -12.47
C GLN A 73 -3.80 10.37 -11.24
N MET A 74 -2.48 10.20 -11.17
CA MET A 74 -1.84 9.67 -9.96
C MET A 74 -1.97 10.67 -8.81
N MET A 75 -2.44 10.21 -7.65
CA MET A 75 -2.63 11.02 -6.45
C MET A 75 -1.56 10.77 -5.38
N LEU A 76 -0.77 9.71 -5.53
CA LEU A 76 0.21 9.26 -4.56
C LEU A 76 1.41 8.63 -5.27
N HIS A 77 2.60 8.86 -4.73
CA HIS A 77 3.79 8.06 -4.97
C HIS A 77 4.13 7.26 -3.71
N LEU A 78 4.44 5.97 -3.89
CA LEU A 78 5.01 5.13 -2.85
C LEU A 78 6.40 4.69 -3.31
N ASP A 79 7.43 5.34 -2.76
CA ASP A 79 8.81 5.05 -3.12
C ASP A 79 9.35 3.89 -2.25
N ILE A 80 9.91 2.87 -2.90
CA ILE A 80 10.45 1.69 -2.26
C ILE A 80 11.95 1.62 -2.54
N GLY A 81 12.75 1.74 -1.48
CA GLY A 81 14.20 1.63 -1.55
C GLY A 81 14.68 0.19 -1.33
N THR A 82 15.66 -0.24 -2.12
CA THR A 82 16.39 -1.50 -1.94
C THR A 82 17.89 -1.26 -2.08
N GLY A 83 18.70 -2.06 -1.39
CA GLY A 83 20.15 -2.05 -1.55
C GLY A 83 20.64 -2.70 -2.85
N ASP A 84 19.78 -3.50 -3.50
CA ASP A 84 20.04 -4.18 -4.78
C ASP A 84 18.75 -4.19 -5.61
N LEU A 85 18.72 -3.39 -6.68
CA LEU A 85 17.55 -3.23 -7.53
C LEU A 85 17.33 -4.45 -8.44
N ASP A 86 18.40 -5.00 -9.00
CA ASP A 86 18.31 -6.12 -9.95
C ASP A 86 17.82 -7.39 -9.25
N ALA A 87 18.32 -7.65 -8.03
CA ALA A 87 17.84 -8.74 -7.21
C ALA A 87 16.37 -8.55 -6.80
N ALA A 88 15.97 -7.34 -6.40
CA ALA A 88 14.61 -7.04 -5.98
C ALA A 88 13.59 -7.22 -7.13
N VAL A 89 13.92 -6.78 -8.35
CA VAL A 89 13.06 -6.95 -9.53
C VAL A 89 12.90 -8.43 -9.90
N THR A 90 13.95 -9.24 -9.71
CA THR A 90 13.90 -10.68 -9.99
C THR A 90 13.04 -11.46 -8.98
N ALA A 91 12.95 -10.97 -7.74
CA ALA A 91 12.24 -11.63 -6.64
C ALA A 91 10.75 -11.28 -6.52
N ALA A 92 10.32 -10.16 -7.11
CA ALA A 92 8.95 -9.63 -7.05
C ALA A 92 7.95 -10.41 -7.93
#